data_AF-K2FNM2-F1
#
_entry.id   AF-K2FNM2-F1
#
_cell.length_a   1.000
_cell.length_b   1.000
_cell.length_c   1.000
_cell.angle_alpha   90.00
_cell.angle_beta   90.00
_cell.angle_gamma   90.00
#
_symmetry.space_group_name_H-M   'P 1'
#
loop_
_entity.id
_entity.type
_entity.pdbx_description
1 polymer ?
#
loop_
_entity_poly.entity_id
_entity_poly.type
_entity_poly.pdbx_seq_one_letter_code
_entity_poly.pdbx_strand_id
1 'polypeptide(L)'
;MTYLEAPTKTIENFIPSWRFTEPDRLGQEIVSAFNETHRNADDYKFKFKEGKLVDLKTETEIKIDTSTYLGKKDAEFLDCLTSWVGENESGVALWISPSYEAAYPCNKITMYKIETEDYEKTTFNVTVLFDTSRRHTLEIASKLNPNLEKVSDPEVLRNKLFVTDDNFTLTDLFLLIGKEETQTSKPDKDLIEYFVDLIHSGKDSRLIAMEMQQKGIIGTFSVSCAGNQTLSGLEQNSLTLNFAGNKDRYGSLNFTCPHCGAVNIRPHGQLINSCQHCGGNVRC
;
A
#
# COMPACT_ATOMS: atom_id res chain seq x y z
N MET A 1 1.09 -20.73 -12.63
CA MET A 1 1.60 -19.65 -11.77
C MET A 1 1.42 -20.08 -10.34
N THR A 2 2.51 -20.40 -9.64
CA THR A 2 2.49 -20.71 -8.21
C THR A 2 2.46 -19.40 -7.45
N TYR A 3 1.33 -19.09 -6.81
CA TYR A 3 1.24 -17.96 -5.88
C TYR A 3 2.24 -18.19 -4.73
N LEU A 4 3.05 -17.17 -4.40
CA LEU A 4 4.11 -17.23 -3.38
C LEU A 4 3.55 -17.49 -1.96
N GLU A 5 2.33 -17.02 -1.68
CA GLU A 5 1.58 -17.26 -0.44
C GLU A 5 0.07 -17.13 -0.72
N ALA A 6 -0.78 -17.91 -0.05
CA ALA A 6 -2.23 -17.76 -0.17
C ALA A 6 -2.69 -16.44 0.48
N PRO A 7 -3.63 -15.68 -0.11
CA PRO A 7 -4.02 -14.37 0.44
C PRO A 7 -4.51 -14.45 1.88
N THR A 8 -5.24 -15.50 2.25
CA THR A 8 -5.64 -15.75 3.64
C THR A 8 -4.45 -15.83 4.59
N LYS A 9 -3.35 -16.47 4.15
CA LYS A 9 -2.15 -16.63 4.96
C LYS A 9 -1.38 -15.31 5.08
N THR A 10 -1.37 -14.51 4.03
CA THR A 10 -0.81 -13.16 4.08
C THR A 10 -1.58 -12.26 5.05
N ILE A 11 -2.92 -12.27 5.01
CA ILE A 11 -3.76 -11.51 5.94
C ILE A 11 -3.60 -11.99 7.39
N GLU A 12 -3.50 -13.30 7.62
CA GLU A 12 -3.16 -13.87 8.93
C GLU A 12 -1.88 -13.24 9.52
N ASN A 13 -0.85 -13.03 8.69
CA ASN A 13 0.41 -12.45 9.11
C ASN A 13 0.30 -10.93 9.40
N PHE A 14 -0.64 -10.21 8.77
CA PHE A 14 -0.89 -8.78 8.99
C PHE A 14 -1.69 -8.46 10.25
N ILE A 15 -2.66 -9.30 10.60
CA ILE A 15 -3.55 -9.06 11.75
C ILE A 15 -2.80 -8.68 13.05
N PRO A 16 -1.66 -9.30 13.43
CA PRO A 16 -0.90 -8.89 14.61
C PRO A 16 -0.47 -7.41 14.63
N SER A 17 -0.05 -6.83 13.50
CA SER A 17 0.31 -5.40 13.46
C SER A 17 -0.94 -4.52 13.44
N TRP A 18 -1.99 -4.96 12.75
CA TRP A 18 -3.29 -4.29 12.70
C TRP A 18 -3.97 -4.11 14.05
N ARG A 19 -3.68 -4.96 15.04
CA ARG A 19 -4.20 -4.84 16.41
C ARG A 19 -3.86 -3.52 17.10
N PHE A 20 -2.81 -2.85 16.66
CA PHE A 20 -2.34 -1.60 17.25
C PHE A 20 -2.64 -0.39 16.36
N THR A 21 -3.31 -0.60 15.24
CA THR A 21 -3.76 0.45 14.32
C THR A 21 -5.07 1.06 14.83
N GLU A 22 -5.19 2.39 14.77
CA GLU A 22 -6.43 3.10 15.11
C GLU A 22 -7.63 2.57 14.28
N PRO A 23 -8.84 2.44 14.87
CA PRO A 23 -9.99 1.80 14.23
C PRO A 23 -10.31 2.30 12.82
N ASP A 24 -10.35 3.62 12.63
CA ASP A 24 -10.65 4.22 11.32
C ASP A 24 -9.59 3.88 10.27
N ARG A 25 -8.31 3.87 10.68
CA ARG A 25 -7.21 3.49 9.78
C ARG A 25 -7.25 1.99 9.49
N LEU A 26 -7.55 1.16 10.48
CA LEU A 26 -7.68 -0.28 10.29
C LEU A 26 -8.80 -0.61 9.30
N GLY A 27 -9.94 0.08 9.39
CA GLY A 27 -11.02 -0.07 8.41
C GLY A 27 -10.55 0.19 6.98
N GLN A 28 -9.71 1.21 6.77
CA GLN A 28 -9.11 1.50 5.45
C GLN A 28 -8.16 0.40 4.98
N GLU A 29 -7.30 -0.12 5.86
CA GLU A 29 -6.39 -1.23 5.54
C GLU A 29 -7.16 -2.49 5.12
N ILE A 30 -8.28 -2.81 5.79
CA ILE A 30 -9.14 -3.95 5.44
C ILE A 30 -9.78 -3.73 4.06
N VAL A 31 -10.27 -2.52 3.76
CA VAL A 31 -10.83 -2.20 2.43
C VAL A 31 -9.77 -2.29 1.34
N SER A 32 -8.56 -1.80 1.59
CA SER A 32 -7.45 -1.90 0.63
C SER A 32 -7.06 -3.37 0.39
N ALA A 33 -6.98 -4.19 1.44
CA ALA A 33 -6.76 -5.63 1.33
C ALA A 33 -7.88 -6.35 0.56
N PHE A 34 -9.14 -5.94 0.76
CA PHE A 34 -10.26 -6.43 -0.03
C PHE A 34 -10.06 -6.09 -1.52
N ASN A 35 -9.80 -4.82 -1.83
CA ASN A 35 -9.61 -4.36 -3.21
C ASN A 35 -8.50 -5.13 -3.90
N GLU A 36 -7.37 -5.30 -3.23
CA GLU A 36 -6.21 -6.01 -3.76
C GLU A 36 -6.45 -7.50 -4.04
N THR A 37 -7.03 -8.20 -3.07
CA THR A 37 -7.28 -9.65 -3.17
C THR A 37 -8.39 -9.98 -4.16
N HIS A 38 -9.19 -8.99 -4.55
CA HIS A 38 -10.20 -9.07 -5.63
C HIS A 38 -9.75 -8.43 -6.95
N ARG A 39 -8.55 -7.82 -6.98
CA ARG A 39 -8.00 -7.09 -8.13
C ARG A 39 -8.85 -5.89 -8.58
N ASN A 40 -9.54 -5.29 -7.62
CA ASN A 40 -10.26 -4.04 -7.78
C ASN A 40 -9.29 -2.88 -7.81
N ALA A 41 -9.75 -1.77 -8.37
CA ALA A 41 -9.05 -0.52 -8.24
C ALA A 41 -9.12 -0.03 -6.79
N ASP A 42 -7.99 0.45 -6.27
CA ASP A 42 -7.91 1.06 -4.94
C ASP A 42 -7.68 2.57 -5.08
N ASP A 43 -8.55 3.36 -4.48
CA ASP A 43 -8.58 4.81 -4.60
C ASP A 43 -8.14 5.52 -3.31
N TYR A 44 -7.25 6.51 -3.43
CA TYR A 44 -6.74 7.29 -2.29
C TYR A 44 -6.34 8.70 -2.75
N LYS A 45 -6.21 9.63 -1.80
CA LYS A 45 -5.86 11.02 -2.08
C LYS A 45 -4.63 11.48 -1.31
N PHE A 46 -3.81 12.32 -1.94
CA PHE A 46 -2.77 13.10 -1.26
C PHE A 46 -3.08 14.59 -1.34
N LYS A 47 -2.59 15.33 -0.35
CA LYS A 47 -2.60 16.78 -0.34
C LYS A 47 -1.21 17.29 -0.64
N PHE A 48 -1.09 18.31 -1.49
CA PHE A 48 0.17 18.99 -1.72
C PHE A 48 0.25 20.23 -0.83
N LYS A 49 1.23 20.26 0.06
CA LYS A 49 1.40 21.31 1.06
C LYS A 49 2.88 21.61 1.24
N GLU A 50 3.26 22.88 1.18
CA GLU A 50 4.63 23.36 1.43
C GLU A 50 5.71 22.61 0.60
N GLY A 51 5.40 22.31 -0.67
CA GLY A 51 6.32 21.61 -1.56
C GLY A 51 6.39 20.10 -1.38
N LYS A 52 5.47 19.50 -0.60
CA LYS A 52 5.46 18.08 -0.26
C LYS A 52 4.08 17.47 -0.44
N LEU A 53 4.03 16.17 -0.74
CA LEU A 53 2.81 15.38 -0.61
C LEU A 53 2.64 14.92 0.84
N VAL A 54 1.41 14.99 1.33
CA VAL A 54 1.00 14.56 2.67
C VAL A 54 -0.30 13.75 2.59
N ASP A 55 -0.56 12.93 3.60
CA ASP A 55 -1.84 12.25 3.74
C ASP A 55 -2.98 13.28 3.90
N LEU A 56 -4.08 13.10 3.16
CA LEU A 56 -5.17 14.08 3.12
C LEU A 56 -5.84 14.30 4.48
N LYS A 57 -5.97 13.26 5.31
CA LYS A 57 -6.71 13.33 6.57
C LYS A 57 -5.85 13.81 7.73
N THR A 58 -4.63 13.29 7.81
CA THR A 58 -3.73 13.52 8.95
C THR A 58 -2.73 14.65 8.71
N GLU A 59 -2.61 15.10 7.45
CA GLU A 59 -1.57 16.02 6.99
C GLU A 59 -0.13 15.56 7.29
N THR A 60 0.05 14.25 7.55
CA THR A 60 1.36 13.67 7.81
C THR A 60 2.11 13.48 6.50
N GLU A 61 3.37 13.92 6.48
CA GLU A 61 4.28 13.72 5.34
C GLU A 61 4.39 12.23 4.96
N ILE A 62 4.32 11.95 3.65
CA ILE A 62 4.56 10.60 3.14
C ILE A 62 6.03 10.24 3.34
N LYS A 63 6.32 9.17 4.08
CA LYS A 63 7.70 8.72 4.37
C LYS A 63 7.89 7.25 4.06
N ILE A 64 8.63 7.01 2.99
CA ILE A 64 8.94 5.67 2.51
C ILE A 64 10.21 5.14 3.18
N ASP A 65 10.16 3.90 3.68
CA ASP A 65 11.37 3.23 4.16
C ASP A 65 12.32 2.93 3.00
N THR A 66 13.50 3.54 3.01
CA THR A 66 14.55 3.37 1.99
C THR A 66 15.55 2.26 2.31
N SER A 67 15.27 1.40 3.29
CA SER A 67 16.17 0.30 3.69
C SER A 67 16.31 -0.77 2.59
N THR A 68 15.27 -0.95 1.77
CA THR A 68 15.22 -1.93 0.68
C THR A 68 15.44 -1.30 -0.69
N TYR A 69 15.78 -2.12 -1.69
CA TYR A 69 15.86 -1.67 -3.09
C TYR A 69 14.55 -1.04 -3.56
N LEU A 70 13.43 -1.71 -3.31
CA LEU A 70 12.10 -1.25 -3.72
C LEU A 70 11.71 0.03 -2.98
N GLY A 71 12.00 0.12 -1.69
CA GLY A 71 11.76 1.32 -0.90
C GLY A 71 12.53 2.54 -1.40
N LYS A 72 13.80 2.37 -1.83
CA LYS A 72 14.56 3.45 -2.49
C LYS A 72 13.90 3.89 -3.79
N LYS A 73 13.43 2.94 -4.60
CA LYS A 73 12.78 3.22 -5.87
C LYS A 73 11.43 3.94 -5.69
N ASP A 74 10.65 3.52 -4.71
CA ASP A 74 9.39 4.19 -4.38
C ASP A 74 9.64 5.61 -3.84
N ALA A 75 10.72 5.83 -3.07
CA ALA A 75 11.13 7.17 -2.64
C ALA A 75 11.59 8.07 -3.80
N GLU A 76 12.45 7.56 -4.69
CA GLU A 76 12.85 8.28 -5.91
C GLU A 76 11.62 8.65 -6.77
N PHE A 77 10.64 7.75 -6.88
CA PHE A 77 9.39 8.01 -7.58
C PHE A 77 8.54 9.07 -6.86
N LEU A 78 8.41 9.00 -5.53
CA LEU A 78 7.66 9.99 -4.75
C LEU A 78 8.22 11.40 -4.94
N ASP A 79 9.55 11.57 -5.01
CA ASP A 79 10.19 12.85 -5.30
C ASP A 79 9.82 13.35 -6.72
N CYS A 80 9.82 12.46 -7.71
CA CYS A 80 9.41 12.77 -9.09
C CYS A 80 7.93 13.20 -9.15
N LEU A 81 7.05 12.45 -8.50
CA LEU A 81 5.62 12.77 -8.41
C LEU A 81 5.40 14.11 -7.71
N THR A 82 6.07 14.34 -6.58
CA THR A 82 5.95 15.59 -5.80
C THR A 82 6.39 16.79 -6.62
N SER A 83 7.48 16.64 -7.38
CA SER A 83 7.96 17.69 -8.29
C SER A 83 6.95 17.99 -9.40
N TRP A 84 6.42 16.95 -10.06
CA TRP A 84 5.40 17.09 -11.09
C TRP A 84 4.13 17.77 -10.55
N VAL A 85 3.64 17.37 -9.37
CA VAL A 85 2.49 18.02 -8.72
C VAL A 85 2.80 19.47 -8.38
N GLY A 86 4.01 19.78 -7.90
CA GLY A 86 4.42 21.15 -7.59
C GLY A 86 4.47 22.07 -8.81
N GLU A 87 4.83 21.54 -9.98
CA GLU A 87 5.02 22.29 -11.23
C GLU A 87 3.75 22.46 -12.08
N ASN A 88 2.69 21.67 -11.83
CA ASN A 88 1.52 21.60 -12.72
C ASN A 88 0.21 21.82 -11.96
N GLU A 89 -0.65 22.74 -12.41
CA GLU A 89 -1.94 23.05 -11.74
C GLU A 89 -3.04 22.00 -12.00
N SER A 90 -2.96 21.31 -13.13
CA SER A 90 -3.79 20.17 -13.52
C SER A 90 -2.92 19.15 -14.25
N GLY A 91 -3.40 17.92 -14.33
CA GLY A 91 -2.69 16.88 -15.07
C GLY A 91 -3.12 15.48 -14.68
N VAL A 92 -2.97 14.55 -15.63
CA VAL A 92 -3.04 13.11 -15.35
C VAL A 92 -1.68 12.49 -15.65
N ALA A 93 -1.20 11.65 -14.73
CA ALA A 93 0.03 10.90 -14.89
C ALA A 93 -0.15 9.45 -14.44
N LEU A 94 0.60 8.55 -15.07
CA LEU A 94 0.60 7.13 -14.77
C LEU A 94 1.98 6.68 -14.29
N TRP A 95 1.99 5.75 -13.37
CA TRP A 95 3.19 5.06 -12.92
C TRP A 95 3.01 3.56 -13.03
N ILE A 96 4.02 2.87 -13.56
CA ILE A 96 4.03 1.41 -13.65
C ILE A 96 5.10 0.88 -12.70
N SER A 97 4.67 0.05 -11.75
CA SER A 97 5.53 -0.74 -10.88
C SER A 97 5.45 -2.20 -11.34
N PRO A 98 6.42 -2.71 -12.11
CA PRO A 98 6.43 -4.10 -12.54
C PRO A 98 6.47 -5.09 -11.37
N SER A 99 6.09 -6.33 -11.64
CA SER A 99 6.29 -7.44 -10.69
C SER A 99 7.77 -7.59 -10.33
N TYR A 100 8.04 -7.90 -9.06
CA TYR A 100 9.36 -8.17 -8.52
C TYR A 100 9.30 -9.47 -7.72
N GLU A 101 9.86 -10.57 -8.25
CA GLU A 101 9.63 -11.95 -7.78
C GLU A 101 9.85 -12.18 -6.27
N ALA A 102 10.68 -11.36 -5.62
CA ALA A 102 10.97 -11.47 -4.18
C ALA A 102 10.01 -10.66 -3.27
N ALA A 103 9.11 -9.86 -3.83
CA ALA A 103 8.20 -9.01 -3.05
C ALA A 103 6.81 -8.91 -3.69
N TYR A 104 6.75 -8.49 -4.95
CA TYR A 104 5.53 -8.14 -5.68
C TYR A 104 5.24 -9.14 -6.80
N PRO A 105 4.33 -10.11 -6.63
CA PRO A 105 4.09 -11.15 -7.63
C PRO A 105 3.38 -10.67 -8.91
N CYS A 106 2.83 -9.45 -8.92
CA CYS A 106 2.05 -8.90 -10.03
C CYS A 106 2.49 -7.47 -10.39
N ASN A 107 2.11 -7.00 -11.58
CA ASN A 107 2.34 -5.62 -11.97
C ASN A 107 1.29 -4.70 -11.32
N LYS A 108 1.70 -3.46 -11.08
CA LYS A 108 0.87 -2.39 -10.55
C LYS A 108 0.93 -1.20 -11.50
N ILE A 109 -0.22 -0.59 -11.79
CA ILE A 109 -0.28 0.71 -12.46
C ILE A 109 -1.08 1.65 -11.56
N THR A 110 -0.58 2.86 -11.36
CA THR A 110 -1.27 3.88 -10.59
C THR A 110 -1.48 5.11 -11.46
N MET A 111 -2.73 5.56 -11.53
CA MET A 111 -3.12 6.84 -12.12
C MET A 111 -3.16 7.90 -11.03
N TYR A 112 -2.55 9.04 -11.29
CA TYR A 112 -2.54 10.24 -10.46
C TYR A 112 -3.20 11.36 -11.25
N LYS A 113 -4.26 11.95 -10.68
CA LYS A 113 -4.92 13.12 -11.26
C LYS A 113 -4.81 14.29 -10.29
N ILE A 114 -4.30 15.42 -10.74
CA ILE A 114 -4.27 16.63 -9.92
C ILE A 114 -5.68 17.22 -9.88
N GLU A 115 -6.18 17.44 -8.67
CA GLU A 115 -7.46 18.08 -8.39
C GLU A 115 -7.22 19.30 -7.52
N THR A 116 -7.80 20.44 -7.89
CA THR A 116 -7.75 21.67 -7.09
C THR A 116 -9.16 22.01 -6.65
N GLU A 117 -9.43 21.87 -5.36
CA GLU A 117 -10.70 22.22 -4.72
C GLU A 117 -10.42 23.20 -3.57
N ASP A 118 -11.17 24.30 -3.48
CA ASP A 118 -11.05 25.30 -2.40
C ASP A 118 -9.63 25.83 -2.17
N TYR A 119 -8.86 26.04 -3.25
CA TYR A 119 -7.44 26.44 -3.24
C TYR A 119 -6.48 25.39 -2.63
N GLU A 120 -6.98 24.21 -2.31
CA GLU A 120 -6.16 23.07 -1.90
C GLU A 120 -5.86 22.19 -3.11
N LYS A 121 -4.57 21.98 -3.34
CA LYS A 121 -4.07 21.10 -4.39
C LYS A 121 -3.95 19.69 -3.85
N THR A 122 -4.66 18.77 -4.48
CA THR A 122 -4.70 17.36 -4.10
C THR A 122 -4.42 16.48 -5.30
N THR A 123 -4.12 15.21 -5.06
CA THR A 123 -4.08 14.20 -6.11
C THR A 123 -5.15 13.15 -5.82
N PHE A 124 -5.97 12.82 -6.81
CA PHE A 124 -6.80 11.62 -6.81
C PHE A 124 -6.03 10.48 -7.47
N ASN A 125 -5.79 9.43 -6.70
CA ASN A 125 -4.92 8.34 -7.08
C ASN A 125 -5.72 7.05 -7.18
N VAL A 126 -5.54 6.31 -8.27
CA VAL A 126 -6.18 5.01 -8.46
C VAL A 126 -5.14 3.99 -8.84
N THR A 127 -4.98 2.97 -7.99
CA THR A 127 -4.07 1.85 -8.23
C THR A 127 -4.83 0.65 -8.75
N VAL A 128 -4.34 0.04 -9.82
CA VAL A 128 -4.84 -1.22 -10.34
C VAL A 128 -3.71 -2.24 -10.42
N LEU A 129 -3.93 -3.41 -9.82
CA LEU A 129 -3.05 -4.56 -9.96
C LEU A 129 -3.46 -5.37 -11.18
N PHE A 130 -2.49 -5.84 -11.97
CA PHE A 130 -2.76 -6.60 -13.18
C PHE A 130 -1.68 -7.65 -13.46
N ASP A 131 -2.14 -8.82 -13.89
CA ASP A 131 -1.32 -10.01 -14.10
C ASP A 131 -1.00 -10.16 -15.60
N THR A 132 0.11 -9.56 -16.04
CA THR A 132 0.54 -9.60 -17.44
C THR A 132 2.00 -9.98 -17.56
N SER A 133 2.37 -10.55 -18.72
CA SER A 133 3.76 -10.85 -19.04
C SER A 133 4.62 -9.58 -19.11
N ARG A 134 5.93 -9.71 -18.87
CA ARG A 134 6.93 -8.63 -19.02
C ARG A 134 6.81 -7.91 -20.36
N ARG A 135 6.60 -8.66 -21.46
CA ARG A 135 6.41 -8.11 -22.80
C ARG A 135 5.20 -7.19 -22.87
N HIS A 136 4.06 -7.64 -22.33
CA HIS A 136 2.83 -6.85 -22.37
C HIS A 136 2.94 -5.58 -21.49
N THR A 137 3.64 -5.64 -20.35
CA THR A 137 3.95 -4.45 -19.53
C THR A 137 4.76 -3.41 -20.31
N LEU A 138 5.73 -3.84 -21.11
CA LEU A 138 6.49 -2.93 -21.98
C LEU A 138 5.63 -2.38 -23.13
N GLU A 139 4.74 -3.17 -23.70
CA GLU A 139 3.79 -2.70 -24.73
C GLU A 139 2.84 -1.62 -24.18
N ILE A 140 2.37 -1.76 -22.94
CA ILE A 140 1.61 -0.72 -22.24
C ILE A 140 2.44 0.56 -22.15
N ALA A 141 3.69 0.46 -21.69
CA ALA A 141 4.57 1.62 -21.60
C ALA A 141 4.85 2.29 -22.96
N SER A 142 5.02 1.52 -24.03
CA SER A 142 5.19 2.04 -25.39
C SER A 142 3.93 2.71 -25.93
N LYS A 143 2.73 2.28 -25.54
CA LYS A 143 1.47 2.98 -25.87
C LYS A 143 1.39 4.33 -25.16
N LEU A 144 1.83 4.40 -23.90
CA LEU A 144 1.85 5.63 -23.11
C LEU A 144 2.89 6.64 -23.59
N ASN A 145 4.05 6.15 -24.04
CA ASN A 145 5.08 6.98 -24.63
C ASN A 145 5.68 6.29 -25.86
N PRO A 146 5.20 6.63 -27.08
CA PRO A 146 5.72 6.05 -28.32
C PRO A 146 7.21 6.35 -28.57
N ASN A 147 7.75 7.39 -27.93
CA ASN A 147 9.17 7.77 -28.01
C ASN A 147 10.01 7.13 -26.90
N LEU A 148 9.42 6.25 -26.07
CA LEU A 148 10.18 5.49 -25.10
C LEU A 148 11.26 4.71 -25.84
N GLU A 149 12.52 4.94 -25.48
CA GLU A 149 13.65 4.17 -25.99
C GLU A 149 13.36 2.66 -25.86
N LYS A 150 13.93 1.83 -26.72
CA LYS A 150 13.71 0.38 -26.67
C LYS A 150 14.20 -0.18 -25.33
N VAL A 151 13.29 -0.28 -24.37
CA VAL A 151 13.51 -0.88 -23.06
C VAL A 151 13.28 -2.37 -23.16
N SER A 152 14.27 -3.17 -22.76
CA SER A 152 14.16 -4.64 -22.67
C SER A 152 13.76 -5.11 -21.27
N ASP A 153 14.05 -4.33 -20.24
CA ASP A 153 13.74 -4.65 -18.86
C ASP A 153 12.62 -3.76 -18.29
N PRO A 154 11.44 -4.33 -17.96
CA PRO A 154 10.34 -3.58 -17.36
C PRO A 154 10.73 -2.81 -16.10
N GLU A 155 11.74 -3.23 -15.36
CA GLU A 155 12.14 -2.56 -14.11
C GLU A 155 12.54 -1.09 -14.31
N VAL A 156 12.98 -0.72 -15.52
CA VAL A 156 13.27 0.68 -15.90
C VAL A 156 12.01 1.57 -15.81
N LEU A 157 10.82 1.00 -15.89
CA LEU A 157 9.54 1.72 -15.78
C LEU A 157 9.27 2.23 -14.35
N ARG A 158 9.85 1.60 -13.32
CA ARG A 158 9.60 1.94 -11.91
C ARG A 158 9.99 3.37 -11.55
N ASN A 159 10.90 4.00 -12.30
CA ASN A 159 11.33 5.38 -12.07
C ASN A 159 10.80 6.35 -13.14
N LYS A 160 9.73 5.96 -13.86
CA LYS A 160 9.15 6.77 -14.93
C LYS A 160 7.73 7.17 -14.58
N LEU A 161 7.47 8.46 -14.68
CA LEU A 161 6.15 9.03 -14.67
C LEU A 161 5.72 9.29 -16.11
N PHE A 162 4.58 8.75 -16.52
CA PHE A 162 4.01 8.89 -17.85
C PHE A 162 2.89 9.93 -17.80
N VAL A 163 3.19 11.16 -18.22
CA VAL A 163 2.15 12.21 -18.31
C VAL A 163 1.25 11.92 -19.51
N THR A 164 -0.06 11.96 -19.29
CA THR A 164 -1.08 11.68 -20.30
C THR A 164 -1.90 12.93 -20.62
N ASP A 165 -2.90 12.80 -21.49
CA ASP A 165 -3.92 13.83 -21.69
C ASP A 165 -4.75 14.03 -20.40
N ASP A 166 -5.16 15.27 -20.14
CA ASP A 166 -5.97 15.63 -18.96
C ASP A 166 -7.34 14.94 -18.94
N ASN A 167 -7.84 14.47 -20.09
CA ASN A 167 -9.08 13.73 -20.22
C ASN A 167 -8.90 12.22 -20.02
N PHE A 168 -7.70 11.73 -19.73
CA PHE A 168 -7.47 10.30 -19.47
C PHE A 168 -8.29 9.84 -18.25
N THR A 169 -9.12 8.83 -18.46
CA THR A 169 -10.08 8.34 -17.47
C THR A 169 -9.68 6.98 -16.89
N LEU A 170 -10.38 6.56 -15.83
CA LEU A 170 -10.25 5.21 -15.29
C LEU A 170 -10.66 4.13 -16.32
N THR A 171 -11.64 4.42 -17.17
CA THR A 171 -12.03 3.54 -18.28
C THR A 171 -10.87 3.36 -19.27
N ASP A 172 -10.15 4.43 -19.59
CA ASP A 172 -8.96 4.37 -20.46
C ASP A 172 -7.84 3.53 -19.81
N LEU A 173 -7.67 3.65 -18.49
CA LEU A 173 -6.72 2.82 -17.73
C LEU A 173 -7.05 1.33 -17.86
N PHE A 174 -8.32 0.95 -17.66
CA PHE A 174 -8.76 -0.44 -17.76
C PHE A 174 -8.60 -0.99 -19.18
N LEU A 175 -8.97 -0.20 -20.19
CA LEU A 175 -8.75 -0.54 -21.60
C LEU A 175 -7.26 -0.74 -21.91
N LEU A 176 -6.40 0.12 -21.37
CA LEU A 176 -4.95 0.07 -21.57
C LEU A 176 -4.35 -1.23 -21.05
N ILE A 177 -4.76 -1.68 -19.85
CA ILE A 177 -4.27 -2.92 -19.22
C ILE A 177 -5.05 -4.17 -19.63
N GLY A 178 -6.05 -4.03 -20.51
CA GLY A 178 -6.88 -5.13 -21.00
C GLY A 178 -7.78 -5.75 -19.93
N LYS A 179 -8.27 -4.95 -18.99
CA LYS A 179 -9.24 -5.36 -17.97
C LYS A 179 -10.63 -4.83 -18.30
N GLU A 180 -11.64 -5.62 -18.01
CA GLU A 180 -13.01 -5.12 -17.89
C GLU A 180 -13.17 -4.41 -16.54
N GLU A 181 -13.96 -3.34 -16.51
CA GLU A 181 -14.31 -2.65 -15.28
C GLU A 181 -15.20 -3.58 -14.44
N THR A 182 -14.58 -4.29 -13.50
CA THR A 182 -15.32 -5.14 -12.55
C THR A 182 -15.84 -4.26 -11.43
N GLN A 183 -17.12 -3.88 -11.50
CA GLN A 183 -17.84 -3.34 -10.34
C GLN A 183 -18.09 -4.47 -9.33
N THR A 184 -17.10 -4.80 -8.51
CA THR A 184 -17.40 -5.45 -7.23
C THR A 184 -17.81 -4.36 -6.25
N SER A 185 -18.96 -4.55 -5.60
CA SER A 185 -19.40 -3.68 -4.51
C SER A 185 -18.33 -3.62 -3.43
N LYS A 186 -18.02 -2.41 -2.94
CA LYS A 186 -17.20 -2.22 -1.73
C LYS A 186 -17.83 -3.04 -0.58
N PRO A 187 -17.00 -3.60 0.32
CA PRO A 187 -17.51 -4.36 1.45
C PRO A 187 -18.41 -3.48 2.33
N ASP A 188 -19.44 -4.09 2.92
CA ASP A 188 -20.36 -3.40 3.83
C ASP A 188 -19.59 -2.78 5.00
N LYS A 189 -19.94 -1.55 5.38
CA LYS A 189 -19.31 -0.84 6.49
C LYS A 189 -19.47 -1.60 7.80
N ASP A 190 -20.64 -2.20 8.03
CA ASP A 190 -20.91 -2.97 9.25
C ASP A 190 -20.03 -4.22 9.31
N LEU A 191 -19.72 -4.80 8.15
CA LEU A 191 -18.81 -5.94 8.04
C LEU A 191 -17.35 -5.54 8.30
N ILE A 192 -16.94 -4.34 7.87
CA ILE A 192 -15.61 -3.80 8.18
C ILE A 192 -15.48 -3.53 9.67
N GLU A 193 -16.46 -2.85 10.28
CA GLU A 193 -16.49 -2.56 11.71
C GLU A 193 -16.45 -3.85 12.54
N TYR A 194 -17.20 -4.87 12.13
CA TYR A 194 -17.13 -6.20 12.74
C TYR A 194 -15.71 -6.75 12.80
N PHE A 195 -14.94 -6.66 11.70
CA PHE A 195 -13.57 -7.17 11.67
C PHE A 195 -12.58 -6.29 12.43
N VAL A 196 -12.79 -4.97 12.45
CA VAL A 196 -12.02 -4.04 13.30
C VAL A 196 -12.14 -4.46 14.77
N ASP A 197 -13.37 -4.64 15.25
CA ASP A 197 -13.64 -5.09 16.63
C ASP A 197 -13.04 -6.47 16.90
N LEU A 198 -13.16 -7.39 15.95
CA LEU A 198 -12.64 -8.75 16.07
C LEU A 198 -11.11 -8.75 16.23
N ILE A 199 -10.41 -7.92 15.45
CA ILE A 199 -8.96 -7.75 15.50
C ILE A 199 -8.55 -7.13 16.85
N HIS A 200 -9.17 -6.02 17.27
CA HIS A 200 -8.84 -5.35 18.53
C HIS A 200 -9.18 -6.18 19.77
N SER A 201 -10.15 -7.09 19.68
CA SER A 201 -10.44 -8.03 20.77
C SER A 201 -9.30 -9.02 21.07
N GLY A 202 -8.26 -9.08 20.21
CA GLY A 202 -7.12 -9.96 20.38
C GLY A 202 -7.38 -11.42 20.00
N LYS A 203 -8.49 -11.71 19.32
CA LYS A 203 -8.81 -13.05 18.79
C LYS A 203 -7.71 -13.56 17.85
N ASP A 204 -7.60 -14.88 17.78
CA ASP A 204 -6.58 -15.57 16.99
C ASP A 204 -6.58 -15.13 15.52
N SER A 205 -5.42 -14.73 15.01
CA SER A 205 -5.28 -14.16 13.66
C SER A 205 -5.70 -15.13 12.56
N ARG A 206 -5.46 -16.43 12.75
CA ARG A 206 -5.84 -17.45 11.77
C ARG A 206 -7.35 -17.60 11.71
N LEU A 207 -8.04 -17.61 12.85
CA LEU A 207 -9.50 -17.65 12.87
C LEU A 207 -10.12 -16.42 12.22
N ILE A 208 -9.59 -15.23 12.51
CA ILE A 208 -10.04 -13.97 11.88
C ILE A 208 -9.84 -14.05 10.36
N ALA A 209 -8.65 -14.42 9.87
CA ALA A 209 -8.38 -14.49 8.44
C ALA A 209 -9.28 -15.52 7.72
N MET A 210 -9.53 -16.68 8.33
CA MET A 210 -10.48 -17.66 7.80
C MET A 210 -11.90 -17.10 7.72
N GLU A 211 -12.34 -16.37 8.73
CA GLU A 211 -13.66 -15.74 8.74
C GLU A 211 -13.78 -14.60 7.72
N MET A 212 -12.74 -13.78 7.58
CA MET A 212 -12.63 -12.76 6.53
C MET A 212 -12.76 -13.40 5.14
N GLN A 213 -12.11 -14.53 4.90
CA GLN A 213 -12.29 -15.27 3.65
C GLN A 213 -13.71 -15.80 3.47
N GLN A 214 -14.32 -16.40 4.50
CA GLN A 214 -15.69 -16.94 4.43
C GLN A 214 -16.74 -15.85 4.16
N LYS A 215 -16.54 -14.65 4.71
CA LYS A 215 -17.43 -13.50 4.51
C LYS A 215 -17.08 -12.67 3.26
N GLY A 216 -16.14 -13.15 2.44
CA GLY A 216 -15.79 -12.52 1.17
C GLY A 216 -14.92 -11.26 1.26
N ILE A 217 -14.31 -10.98 2.42
CA ILE A 217 -13.34 -9.89 2.56
C ILE A 217 -12.01 -10.24 1.87
N ILE A 218 -11.61 -11.52 1.89
CA ILE A 218 -10.39 -11.99 1.23
C ILE A 218 -10.76 -12.69 -0.08
N GLY A 219 -10.30 -12.13 -1.19
CA GLY A 219 -10.47 -12.69 -2.52
C GLY A 219 -9.46 -13.79 -2.87
N THR A 220 -9.36 -14.12 -4.16
CA THR A 220 -8.56 -15.24 -4.65
C THR A 220 -7.11 -14.88 -5.01
N PHE A 221 -6.82 -13.60 -5.16
CA PHE A 221 -5.51 -13.15 -5.64
C PHE A 221 -4.56 -12.88 -4.49
N SER A 222 -3.28 -13.23 -4.68
CA SER A 222 -2.24 -12.93 -3.69
C SER A 222 -2.11 -11.43 -3.45
N VAL A 223 -1.91 -11.08 -2.18
CA VAL A 223 -1.55 -9.74 -1.73
C VAL A 223 -0.15 -9.43 -2.23
N SER A 224 0.07 -8.21 -2.68
CA SER A 224 1.31 -7.77 -3.33
C SER A 224 2.46 -7.68 -2.33
N CYS A 225 2.20 -7.68 -1.02
CA CYS A 225 3.21 -7.72 0.04
C CYS A 225 3.25 -9.13 0.66
N ALA A 226 3.97 -10.07 0.05
CA ALA A 226 4.14 -11.41 0.63
C ALA A 226 4.99 -11.32 1.92
N GLY A 227 4.43 -11.78 3.04
CA GLY A 227 4.94 -11.58 4.41
C GLY A 227 6.21 -12.35 4.80
N ASN A 228 7.15 -12.57 3.88
CA ASN A 228 8.39 -13.32 4.14
C ASN A 228 9.52 -12.47 4.73
N GLN A 229 9.22 -11.59 5.68
CA GLN A 229 10.25 -10.95 6.51
C GLN A 229 9.81 -10.93 7.99
N THR A 230 10.78 -11.12 8.87
CA THR A 230 10.69 -11.10 10.33
C THR A 230 9.75 -10.00 10.85
N LEU A 231 9.08 -10.25 11.98
CA LEU A 231 8.09 -9.39 12.67
C LEU A 231 8.41 -7.87 12.70
N SER A 232 9.67 -7.47 12.58
CA SER A 232 10.13 -6.08 12.39
C SER A 232 9.74 -5.42 11.06
N GLY A 233 9.28 -6.18 10.05
CA GLY A 233 8.89 -5.69 8.71
C GLY A 233 7.39 -5.61 8.47
N LEU A 234 6.55 -6.07 9.41
CA LEU A 234 5.08 -6.08 9.26
C LEU A 234 4.42 -4.72 9.52
N GLU A 235 5.13 -3.78 10.13
CA GLU A 235 4.71 -2.37 10.21
C GLU A 235 5.06 -1.55 8.95
N GLN A 236 5.79 -2.14 8.00
CA GLN A 236 6.37 -1.42 6.85
C GLN A 236 5.59 -1.61 5.54
N ASN A 237 4.45 -2.29 5.58
CA ASN A 237 3.70 -2.70 4.38
C ASN A 237 2.28 -2.13 4.41
N SER A 238 2.16 -0.81 4.28
CA SER A 238 0.90 -0.16 3.87
C SER A 238 0.70 -0.34 2.37
N LEU A 239 -0.50 -0.74 1.97
CA LEU A 239 -0.90 -1.05 0.59
C LEU A 239 -1.00 0.18 -0.31
N THR A 240 -1.02 1.38 0.28
CA THR A 240 -1.03 2.67 -0.41
C THR A 240 0.12 3.52 0.13
N LEU A 241 1.32 3.28 -0.40
CA LEU A 241 2.57 3.92 0.02
C LEU A 241 2.89 3.67 1.51
N ASN A 242 4.14 3.31 1.79
CA ASN A 242 4.60 3.16 3.16
C ASN A 242 4.57 4.55 3.81
N PHE A 243 3.57 4.82 4.64
CA PHE A 243 3.48 6.01 5.48
C PHE A 243 3.99 5.64 6.86
N ALA A 244 5.28 5.33 6.98
CA ALA A 244 5.90 5.11 8.29
C ALA A 244 6.11 6.47 8.97
N GLY A 245 5.00 7.06 9.43
CA GLY A 245 4.94 8.35 10.09
C GLY A 245 4.81 8.29 11.60
N ASN A 246 4.75 7.11 12.23
CA ASN A 246 4.53 7.03 13.68
C ASN A 246 5.86 7.11 14.46
N LYS A 247 6.54 8.26 14.38
CA LYS A 247 7.43 8.67 15.47
C LYS A 247 6.55 9.14 16.62
N ASP A 248 6.21 8.22 17.51
CA ASP A 248 5.68 8.58 18.81
C ASP A 248 6.78 9.27 19.65
N ARG A 249 6.38 10.03 20.68
CA ARG A 249 7.27 10.82 21.54
C ARG A 249 8.38 10.02 22.23
N TYR A 250 8.23 8.70 22.31
CA TYR A 250 9.19 7.77 22.89
C TYR A 250 9.98 6.96 21.84
N GLY A 251 9.96 7.40 20.57
CA GLY A 251 10.67 6.74 19.47
C GLY A 251 9.81 5.70 18.77
N SER A 252 10.45 4.71 18.15
CA SER A 252 9.76 3.63 17.42
C SER A 252 8.76 2.90 18.32
N LEU A 253 7.58 2.56 17.78
CA LEU A 253 6.62 1.69 18.47
C LEU A 253 7.15 0.25 18.56
N ASN A 254 8.11 -0.11 17.70
CA ASN A 254 8.85 -1.35 17.78
C ASN A 254 10.20 -1.18 18.45
N PHE A 255 10.54 -2.10 19.35
CA PHE A 255 11.88 -2.21 19.89
C PHE A 255 12.23 -3.68 20.19
N THR A 256 13.49 -4.03 20.01
CA THR A 256 13.96 -5.39 20.29
C THR A 256 14.18 -5.58 21.78
N CYS A 257 13.62 -6.64 22.35
CA CYS A 257 13.85 -7.03 23.74
C CYS A 257 15.35 -7.33 23.97
N PRO A 258 16.04 -6.64 24.89
CA PRO A 258 17.44 -6.94 25.19
C PRO A 258 17.63 -8.31 25.85
N HIS A 259 16.57 -8.90 26.40
CA HIS A 259 16.63 -10.18 27.11
C HIS A 259 16.41 -11.40 26.23
N CYS A 260 15.44 -11.34 25.31
CA CYS A 260 15.08 -12.50 24.47
C CYS A 260 15.23 -12.26 22.97
N GLY A 261 15.64 -11.06 22.55
CA GLY A 261 15.77 -10.71 21.13
C GLY A 261 14.44 -10.61 20.36
N ALA A 262 13.30 -10.89 21.00
CA ALA A 262 11.99 -10.75 20.38
C ALA A 262 11.61 -9.26 20.26
N VAL A 263 10.98 -8.89 19.16
CA VAL A 263 10.48 -7.52 18.94
C VAL A 263 9.20 -7.32 19.75
N ASN A 264 9.17 -6.27 20.56
CA ASN A 264 7.98 -5.81 21.26
C ASN A 264 7.36 -4.63 20.51
N ILE A 265 6.05 -4.49 20.67
CA ILE A 265 5.28 -3.39 20.11
C ILE A 265 4.61 -2.65 21.27
N ARG A 266 4.94 -1.39 21.47
CA ARG A 266 4.33 -0.55 22.52
C ARG A 266 3.17 0.27 21.96
N PRO A 267 2.10 0.52 22.74
CA PRO A 267 1.00 1.39 22.31
C PRO A 267 1.48 2.83 22.09
N HIS A 268 0.84 3.54 21.16
CA HIS A 268 1.14 4.94 20.88
C HIS A 268 0.96 5.80 22.15
N GLY A 269 1.97 6.63 22.46
CA GLY A 269 1.96 7.50 23.63
C GLY A 269 2.21 6.78 24.97
N GLN A 270 2.49 5.48 24.97
CA GLN A 270 2.69 4.67 26.18
C GLN A 270 4.02 3.91 26.17
N LEU A 271 4.58 3.73 27.38
CA LEU A 271 5.73 2.86 27.62
C LEU A 271 5.21 1.50 28.11
N ILE A 272 5.93 0.43 27.77
CA ILE A 272 5.68 -0.89 28.37
C ILE A 272 6.85 -1.25 29.29
N ASN A 273 6.53 -1.77 30.47
CA ASN A 273 7.54 -2.09 31.48
C ASN A 273 8.10 -3.51 31.32
N SER A 274 7.41 -4.38 30.57
CA SER A 274 7.72 -5.80 30.43
C SER A 274 7.58 -6.24 28.99
N CYS A 275 8.48 -7.14 28.58
CA CYS A 275 8.45 -7.76 27.27
C CYS A 275 7.17 -8.60 27.14
N GLN A 276 6.44 -8.40 26.06
CA GLN A 276 5.21 -9.13 25.72
C GLN A 276 5.47 -10.63 25.47
N HIS A 277 6.73 -11.02 25.23
CA HIS A 277 7.12 -12.40 24.92
C HIS A 277 7.75 -13.14 26.09
N CYS A 278 8.71 -12.50 26.80
CA CYS A 278 9.47 -13.16 27.87
C CYS A 278 9.18 -12.63 29.27
N GLY A 279 8.37 -11.58 29.42
CA GLY A 279 8.10 -10.92 30.70
C GLY A 279 9.29 -10.15 31.29
N GLY A 280 10.48 -10.20 30.67
CA GLY A 280 11.67 -9.47 31.08
C GLY A 280 11.42 -7.96 31.08
N ASN A 281 12.08 -7.23 31.97
CA ASN A 281 11.92 -5.77 32.06
C ASN A 281 12.51 -5.10 30.82
N VAL A 282 11.72 -4.27 30.14
CA VAL A 282 12.16 -3.63 28.89
C VAL A 282 11.92 -2.12 28.87
N ARG A 283 11.73 -1.50 30.05
CA ARG A 283 11.33 -0.10 30.22
C ARG A 283 11.92 0.82 29.14
N CYS A 284 11.10 1.15 28.16
CA CYS A 284 11.46 1.89 26.96
C CYS A 284 10.35 2.87 26.59
#